data_AF-A0A1Y1CPM0-F1
#
_entry.id   AF-A0A1Y1CPM0-F1
#
_cell.length_a   1.000
_cell.length_b   1.000
_cell.length_c   1.000
_cell.angle_alpha   90.00
_cell.angle_beta   90.00
_cell.angle_gamma   90.00
#
_symmetry.space_group_name_H-M   'P 1'
#
loop_
_entity.id
_entity.type
_entity.pdbx_description
1 polymer ?
#
loop_
_entity_poly.entity_id
_entity_poly.type
_entity_poly.pdbx_seq_one_letter_code
_entity_poly.pdbx_strand_id
1 'polypeptide(L)'
;MDVVKLVIWDLDDTFWSGTLSEEEVTPIQFNIDLVKELVERGIMNSISSKNNQYEAKKKLQELGVWDYFIFPRINWQPKGKSVNSIIELAQLRPQNVLFLDDNHLNLKEVKFYNDAVWVEDPNFIFKITDHDAFIGKEDKEHSRLHYYRILEKKNQERTNYSDNKEFLQTSGIQLAFISEVLSGKGRIFELIQRTNQINYTKNRIAEHELDELLENTDYECKMVRVKDRFGEYGIVGFYALQLSTNRLEHFLFSCRAMNIGLEQFVYAHLNYPEIIRVGAVTAELTKEPKPDWIIVSEDWNQIIDENNETKSIRLLLKGACDLNQMLHYLNYKNLNLQSEFNFVNVNNHPVPQAHSFILLQSGIVSDTTKSFLIDKLPFWDESIFSTSVFEQEYDVLVYSLLVDYTMDLYSSKRTNALVPYESYSDFINETKEQFVSRCKRHGFVGMDGDFYDDFKHDFIFQGQISPEDLRNNLVSLRSQISKPIIFINGAEISSPKNNASEFGKAQDRHKILNKVLDDFCAEHDNAFLLDVRKFVNDEDINHSIRHYKRHVYELMAQELIRIVGEISKVEYKRDEFRFKFKKISKVVYENTKDIFLKLKRVLLAK
;
A
#
# COMPACT_ATOMS: atom_id res chain seq x y z
N MET A 1 -2.90 11.72 34.64
CA MET A 1 -2.28 12.02 33.33
C MET A 1 -3.26 11.59 32.24
N ASP A 2 -3.37 12.38 31.18
CA ASP A 2 -4.18 11.99 30.02
C ASP A 2 -3.42 10.97 29.17
N VAL A 3 -4.15 10.07 28.51
CA VAL A 3 -3.59 9.03 27.63
C VAL A 3 -2.92 9.67 26.42
N VAL A 4 -1.70 9.27 26.08
CA VAL A 4 -0.99 9.72 24.87
C VAL A 4 -1.55 8.98 23.65
N LYS A 5 -1.76 9.72 22.56
CA LYS A 5 -2.29 9.21 21.28
C LYS A 5 -1.36 9.47 20.10
N LEU A 6 -0.41 10.38 20.27
CA LEU A 6 0.56 10.77 19.25
C LEU A 6 1.90 11.09 19.90
N VAL A 7 2.97 10.50 19.37
CA VAL A 7 4.36 10.87 19.67
C VAL A 7 4.95 11.56 18.45
N ILE A 8 5.51 12.75 18.63
CA ILE A 8 6.17 13.54 17.60
C ILE A 8 7.66 13.53 17.87
N TRP A 9 8.42 13.01 16.91
CA TRP A 9 9.86 12.79 17.03
C TRP A 9 10.64 13.87 16.29
N ASP A 10 11.69 14.41 16.91
CA ASP A 10 12.85 14.86 16.14
C ASP A 10 13.67 13.67 15.64
N LEU A 11 14.58 13.93 14.70
CA LEU A 11 15.40 12.91 14.06
C LEU A 11 16.84 12.95 14.57
N ASP A 12 17.59 14.01 14.25
CA ASP A 12 19.00 14.14 14.65
C ASP A 12 19.13 14.18 16.17
N ASP A 13 20.10 13.44 16.69
CA ASP A 13 20.38 13.22 18.12
C ASP A 13 19.18 12.81 19.00
N THR A 14 18.07 12.39 18.38
CA THR A 14 16.84 11.98 19.05
C THR A 14 16.40 10.58 18.58
N PHE A 15 16.07 10.43 17.30
CA PHE A 15 15.67 9.15 16.72
C PHE A 15 16.89 8.30 16.32
N TRP A 16 17.95 8.96 15.85
CA TRP A 16 19.27 8.41 15.60
C TRP A 16 20.34 9.29 16.23
N SER A 17 21.56 8.77 16.37
CA SER A 17 22.72 9.56 16.81
C SER A 17 23.43 10.19 15.61
N GLY A 18 23.81 11.46 15.75
CA GLY A 18 24.47 12.25 14.72
C GLY A 18 23.51 13.15 13.92
N THR A 19 24.11 14.06 13.14
CA THR A 19 23.38 15.02 12.30
C THR A 19 23.43 14.63 10.83
N LEU A 20 22.26 14.34 10.24
CA LEU A 20 22.16 13.79 8.87
C LEU A 20 22.80 14.65 7.78
N SER A 21 22.79 15.97 7.93
CA SER A 21 23.40 16.89 6.96
C SER A 21 24.92 17.00 7.07
N GLU A 22 25.52 16.52 8.15
CA GLU A 22 26.95 16.69 8.45
C GLU A 22 27.71 15.37 8.39
N GLU A 23 27.11 14.27 8.85
CA GLU A 23 27.76 12.97 9.00
C GLU A 23 26.81 11.78 8.77
N GLU A 24 27.37 10.57 8.73
CA GLU A 24 26.54 9.35 8.75
C GLU A 24 25.88 9.18 10.12
N VAL A 25 24.55 9.04 10.11
CA VAL A 25 23.77 8.85 11.33
C VAL A 25 23.67 7.38 11.71
N THR A 26 23.77 7.10 13.00
CA THR A 26 23.64 5.75 13.58
C THR A 26 22.23 5.55 14.13
N PRO A 27 21.40 4.70 13.52
CA PRO A 27 20.03 4.45 14.00
C PRO A 27 20.01 3.85 15.41
N ILE A 28 19.08 4.31 16.25
CA ILE A 28 18.85 3.73 17.57
C ILE A 28 17.78 2.64 17.44
N GLN A 29 18.19 1.37 17.49
CA GLN A 29 17.28 0.24 17.26
C GLN A 29 16.06 0.24 18.19
N PHE A 30 16.25 0.62 19.47
CA PHE A 30 15.15 0.73 20.43
C PHE A 30 14.04 1.68 19.94
N ASN A 31 14.39 2.80 19.32
CA ASN A 31 13.42 3.78 18.82
C ASN A 31 12.63 3.23 17.62
N ILE A 32 13.28 2.46 16.76
CA ILE A 32 12.67 1.78 15.61
C ILE A 32 11.61 0.79 16.09
N ASP A 33 11.96 -0.05 17.06
CA ASP A 33 11.06 -1.07 17.61
C ASP A 33 9.89 -0.40 18.36
N LEU A 34 10.18 0.64 19.15
CA LEU A 34 9.17 1.40 19.88
C LEU A 34 8.17 2.08 18.94
N VAL A 35 8.59 2.64 17.80
CA VAL A 35 7.65 3.23 16.83
C VAL A 35 6.65 2.19 16.32
N LYS A 36 7.10 0.96 16.04
CA LYS A 36 6.23 -0.13 15.59
C LYS A 36 5.28 -0.57 16.71
N GLU A 37 5.82 -0.78 17.91
CA GLU A 37 5.06 -1.18 19.08
C GLU A 37 3.98 -0.15 19.46
N LEU A 38 4.30 1.14 19.41
CA LEU A 38 3.32 2.20 19.67
C LEU A 38 2.14 2.13 18.68
N VAL A 39 2.41 1.86 17.40
CA VAL A 39 1.36 1.70 16.40
C VAL A 39 0.49 0.47 16.68
N GLU A 40 1.10 -0.65 17.08
CA GLU A 40 0.36 -1.85 17.52
C GLU A 40 -0.48 -1.59 18.79
N ARG A 41 -0.11 -0.61 19.62
CA ARG A 41 -0.89 -0.10 20.75
C ARG A 41 -1.86 1.03 20.34
N GLY A 42 -1.99 1.30 19.04
CA GLY A 42 -2.85 2.34 18.50
C GLY A 42 -2.42 3.77 18.81
N ILE A 43 -1.18 3.99 19.25
CA ILE A 43 -0.56 5.29 19.49
C ILE A 43 0.24 5.65 18.23
N MET A 44 -0.06 6.78 17.61
CA MET A 44 0.54 7.14 16.34
C MET A 44 1.89 7.85 16.52
N ASN A 45 2.69 7.86 15.46
CA ASN A 45 3.96 8.55 15.41
C ASN A 45 3.96 9.62 14.31
N SER A 46 4.61 10.75 14.54
CA SER A 46 4.84 11.80 13.54
C SER A 46 6.26 12.33 13.67
N ILE A 47 6.71 13.12 12.70
CA ILE A 47 8.04 13.74 12.70
C ILE A 47 7.88 15.25 12.68
N SER A 48 8.66 15.93 13.50
CA SER A 48 8.90 17.37 13.41
C SER A 48 10.41 17.55 13.47
N SER A 49 11.06 17.66 12.31
CA SER A 49 12.52 17.73 12.22
C SER A 49 12.97 18.82 11.27
N LYS A 50 14.04 19.49 11.68
CA LYS A 50 14.76 20.47 10.88
C LYS A 50 15.74 19.66 10.04
N ASN A 51 15.31 19.25 8.84
CA ASN A 51 16.11 18.41 7.95
C ASN A 51 15.75 18.59 6.47
N ASN A 52 16.58 18.03 5.58
CA ASN A 52 16.20 17.83 4.18
C ASN A 52 15.16 16.71 4.08
N GLN A 53 13.97 17.03 3.56
CA GLN A 53 12.87 16.07 3.47
C GLN A 53 13.22 14.81 2.66
N TYR A 54 13.96 14.94 1.56
CA TYR A 54 14.28 13.82 0.69
C TYR A 54 15.25 12.84 1.38
N GLU A 55 16.31 13.38 1.99
CA GLU A 55 17.36 12.58 2.63
C GLU A 55 16.85 11.88 3.89
N ALA A 56 16.15 12.63 4.76
CA ALA A 56 15.56 12.06 5.97
C ALA A 56 14.51 10.99 5.65
N LYS A 57 13.65 11.24 4.64
CA LYS A 57 12.70 10.23 4.17
C LYS A 57 13.40 8.98 3.66
N LYS A 58 14.43 9.14 2.82
CA LYS A 58 15.20 8.01 2.28
C LYS A 58 15.78 7.17 3.42
N LYS A 59 16.41 7.80 4.42
CA LYS A 59 16.96 7.11 5.58
C LYS A 59 15.89 6.35 6.36
N LEU A 60 14.74 6.96 6.64
CA LEU A 60 13.63 6.29 7.33
C LEU A 60 12.99 5.15 6.52
N GLN A 61 13.06 5.20 5.18
CA GLN A 61 12.66 4.11 4.30
C GLN A 61 13.65 2.95 4.34
N GLU A 62 14.96 3.24 4.34
CA GLU A 62 16.02 2.23 4.54
C GLU A 62 15.86 1.50 5.89
N LEU A 63 15.40 2.20 6.93
CA LEU A 63 15.10 1.63 8.25
C LEU A 63 13.74 0.92 8.33
N GLY A 64 12.92 0.95 7.28
CA GLY A 64 11.61 0.29 7.25
C GLY A 64 10.55 0.90 8.17
N VAL A 65 10.70 2.17 8.59
CA VAL A 65 9.79 2.84 9.54
C VAL A 65 9.04 4.04 8.97
N TRP A 66 9.38 4.51 7.76
CA TRP A 66 8.71 5.66 7.14
C TRP A 66 7.17 5.54 7.16
N ASP A 67 6.65 4.35 6.87
CA ASP A 67 5.21 4.10 6.77
C ASP A 67 4.49 4.04 8.13
N TYR A 68 5.21 4.15 9.25
CA TYR A 68 4.64 4.27 10.60
C TYR A 68 4.44 5.73 11.04
N PHE A 69 4.97 6.70 10.28
CA PHE A 69 4.84 8.12 10.59
C PHE A 69 3.73 8.80 9.79
N ILE A 70 2.82 9.48 10.50
CA ILE A 70 1.74 10.30 9.94
C ILE A 70 2.13 11.78 9.99
N PHE A 71 1.68 12.56 9.02
CA PHE A 71 1.89 14.01 8.90
C PHE A 71 3.33 14.51 9.11
N PRO A 72 4.38 13.84 8.58
CA PRO A 72 5.75 14.25 8.85
C PRO A 72 6.03 15.68 8.37
N ARG A 73 6.58 16.50 9.26
CA ARG A 73 7.07 17.86 8.99
C ARG A 73 8.59 17.85 9.04
N ILE A 74 9.19 17.66 7.87
CA ILE A 74 10.64 17.68 7.69
C ILE A 74 10.99 18.90 6.85
N ASN A 75 11.28 20.02 7.52
CA ASN A 75 11.61 21.30 6.88
C ASN A 75 12.23 22.26 7.91
N TRP A 76 12.68 23.43 7.46
CA TRP A 76 13.29 24.44 8.32
C TRP A 76 12.31 25.38 9.03
N GLN A 77 11.03 25.00 9.17
CA GLN A 77 10.07 25.81 9.92
C GLN A 77 10.29 25.69 11.44
N PRO A 78 9.92 26.71 12.23
CA PRO A 78 9.97 26.65 13.69
C PRO A 78 9.17 25.47 14.25
N LYS A 79 9.75 24.71 15.20
CA LYS A 79 9.19 23.44 15.68
C LYS A 79 7.83 23.63 16.36
N GLY A 80 7.62 24.76 17.05
CA GLY A 80 6.35 25.08 17.71
C GLY A 80 5.18 25.16 16.72
N LYS A 81 5.41 25.76 15.55
CA LYS A 81 4.41 25.84 14.47
C LYS A 81 4.21 24.49 13.78
N SER A 82 5.30 23.76 13.53
CA SER A 82 5.23 22.42 12.93
C SER A 82 4.43 21.45 13.80
N VAL A 83 4.69 21.44 15.11
CA VAL A 83 3.93 20.63 16.09
C VAL A 83 2.46 21.04 16.11
N ASN A 84 2.14 22.34 16.20
CA ASN A 84 0.75 22.80 16.16
C ASN A 84 0.03 22.30 14.90
N SER A 85 0.67 22.44 13.73
CA SER A 85 0.10 21.97 12.46
C SER A 85 -0.13 20.45 12.44
N ILE A 86 0.79 19.66 12.99
CA ILE A 86 0.62 18.21 13.12
C ILE A 86 -0.60 17.88 13.98
N ILE A 87 -0.75 18.55 15.12
CA ILE A 87 -1.85 18.32 16.06
C ILE A 87 -3.20 18.67 15.42
N GLU A 88 -3.28 19.79 14.70
CA GLU A 88 -4.47 20.20 13.94
C GLU A 88 -4.82 19.19 12.84
N LEU A 89 -3.84 18.75 12.06
CA LEU A 89 -4.03 17.75 11.00
C LEU A 89 -4.47 16.40 11.55
N ALA A 90 -3.91 15.98 12.69
CA ALA A 90 -4.29 14.77 13.40
C ALA A 90 -5.63 14.90 14.12
N GLN A 91 -6.18 16.12 14.24
CA GLN A 91 -7.43 16.41 14.96
C GLN A 91 -7.41 15.88 16.40
N LEU A 92 -6.25 16.02 17.07
CA LEU A 92 -6.04 15.60 18.45
C LEU A 92 -6.00 16.79 19.39
N ARG A 93 -6.19 16.52 20.69
CA ARG A 93 -5.98 17.52 21.73
C ARG A 93 -4.49 17.58 22.07
N PRO A 94 -3.91 18.77 22.29
CA PRO A 94 -2.51 18.91 22.69
C PRO A 94 -2.12 18.06 23.91
N GLN A 95 -3.04 17.90 24.87
CA GLN A 95 -2.91 17.05 26.08
C GLN A 95 -2.56 15.58 25.80
N ASN A 96 -2.91 15.09 24.61
CA ASN A 96 -2.70 13.69 24.21
C ASN A 96 -1.43 13.51 23.37
N VAL A 97 -0.51 14.48 23.36
CA VAL A 97 0.63 14.53 22.46
C VAL A 97 1.92 14.64 23.25
N LEU A 98 2.89 13.78 22.92
CA LEU A 98 4.29 13.88 23.36
C LEU A 98 5.14 14.42 22.20
N PHE A 99 6.04 15.35 22.50
CA PHE A 99 7.09 15.81 21.60
C PHE A 99 8.46 15.51 22.20
N LEU A 100 9.32 14.87 21.40
CA LEU A 100 10.67 14.44 21.76
C LEU A 100 11.69 15.18 20.90
N ASP A 101 12.66 15.84 21.55
CA ASP A 101 13.73 16.61 20.89
C ASP A 101 14.91 16.74 21.87
N ASP A 102 16.14 16.54 21.39
CA ASP A 102 17.37 16.71 22.18
C ASP A 102 17.59 18.19 22.55
N ASN A 103 17.14 19.10 21.70
CA ASN A 103 17.41 20.51 21.84
C ASN A 103 16.39 21.19 22.76
N HIS A 104 16.83 21.55 23.96
CA HIS A 104 16.04 22.25 24.97
C HIS A 104 15.38 23.55 24.48
N LEU A 105 15.91 24.23 23.46
CA LEU A 105 15.28 25.43 22.87
C LEU A 105 14.05 25.06 22.05
N ASN A 106 14.11 23.97 21.27
CA ASN A 106 12.96 23.46 20.53
C ASN A 106 11.85 23.00 21.51
N LEU A 107 12.22 22.33 22.61
CA LEU A 107 11.26 21.94 23.66
C LEU A 107 10.53 23.15 24.26
N LYS A 108 11.28 24.20 24.63
CA LYS A 108 10.71 25.47 25.14
C LYS A 108 9.82 26.15 24.10
N GLU A 109 10.23 26.15 22.83
CA GLU A 109 9.44 26.71 21.73
C GLU A 109 8.10 25.99 21.59
N VAL A 110 8.12 24.65 21.54
CA VAL A 110 6.89 23.84 21.45
C VAL A 110 5.99 24.08 22.64
N LYS A 111 6.54 24.15 23.85
CA LYS A 111 5.77 24.42 25.07
C LYS A 111 5.15 25.82 25.07
N PHE A 112 5.84 26.82 24.51
CA PHE A 112 5.30 28.18 24.40
C PHE A 112 4.11 28.26 23.44
N TYR A 113 4.21 27.64 22.25
CA TYR A 113 3.11 27.67 21.27
C TYR A 113 2.00 26.66 21.56
N ASN A 114 2.31 25.59 22.29
CA ASN A 114 1.42 24.46 22.54
C ASN A 114 1.51 24.06 24.02
N ASP A 115 1.06 24.93 24.93
CA ASP A 115 1.17 24.75 26.40
C ASP A 115 0.78 23.35 26.88
N ALA A 116 -0.33 22.80 26.39
CA ALA A 116 -0.79 21.49 26.85
C ALA A 116 -0.05 20.27 26.23
N VAL A 117 0.93 20.47 25.34
CA VAL A 117 1.78 19.37 24.82
C VAL A 117 2.80 18.96 25.88
N TRP A 118 2.99 17.64 25.99
CA TRP A 118 4.08 17.11 26.78
C TRP A 118 5.37 17.17 25.96
N VAL A 119 6.42 17.76 26.53
CA VAL A 119 7.74 17.89 25.90
C VAL A 119 8.76 17.19 26.79
N GLU A 120 9.57 16.33 26.21
CA GLU A 120 10.61 15.56 26.92
C GLU A 120 11.87 15.42 26.06
N ASP A 121 13.00 15.25 26.73
CA ASP A 121 14.27 14.93 26.06
C ASP A 121 14.40 13.42 25.75
N PRO A 122 15.38 13.00 24.93
CA PRO A 122 15.53 11.61 24.52
C PRO A 122 15.67 10.58 25.66
N ASN A 123 16.10 10.98 26.87
CA ASN A 123 16.19 10.05 28.01
C ASN A 123 14.82 9.53 28.46
N PHE A 124 13.74 10.24 28.13
CA PHE A 124 12.39 9.80 28.43
C PHE A 124 11.94 8.61 27.56
N ILE A 125 12.56 8.41 26.39
CA ILE A 125 12.15 7.38 25.42
C ILE A 125 12.13 5.98 26.04
N PHE A 126 13.15 5.64 26.84
CA PHE A 126 13.26 4.34 27.51
C PHE A 126 12.20 4.10 28.60
N LYS A 127 11.44 5.12 28.99
CA LYS A 127 10.36 5.03 29.98
C LYS A 127 9.00 4.85 29.33
N ILE A 128 8.88 5.02 28.01
CA ILE A 128 7.61 5.04 27.30
C ILE A 128 6.86 3.71 27.42
N THR A 129 7.55 2.58 27.26
CA THR A 129 6.94 1.24 27.26
C THR A 129 6.21 0.90 28.56
N ASP A 130 6.75 1.36 29.68
CA ASP A 130 6.29 1.06 31.04
C ASP A 130 5.41 2.16 31.66
N HIS A 131 5.21 3.27 30.95
CA HIS A 131 4.46 4.39 31.49
C HIS A 131 2.96 4.26 31.18
N ASP A 132 2.13 4.41 32.23
CA ASP A 132 0.65 4.26 32.17
C ASP A 132 -0.05 5.07 31.06
N ALA A 133 0.54 6.20 30.63
CA ALA A 133 -0.02 7.05 29.59
C ALA A 133 0.09 6.42 28.19
N PHE A 134 0.92 5.39 28.00
CA PHE A 134 1.25 4.74 26.72
C PHE A 134 0.77 3.28 26.62
N ILE A 135 -0.12 2.83 27.52
CA ILE A 135 -0.73 1.49 27.46
C ILE A 135 -1.47 1.30 26.12
N GLY A 136 -2.19 2.32 25.65
CA GLY A 136 -2.89 2.27 24.37
C GLY A 136 -4.03 1.24 24.32
N LYS A 137 -4.43 0.83 23.11
CA LYS A 137 -5.34 -0.29 22.83
C LYS A 137 -4.76 -1.07 21.67
N GLU A 138 -4.75 -2.39 21.77
CA GLU A 138 -4.29 -3.28 20.71
C GLU A 138 -4.95 -2.95 19.35
N ASP A 139 -4.10 -2.78 18.34
CA ASP A 139 -4.41 -2.39 16.96
C ASP A 139 -3.44 -3.08 15.99
N LYS A 140 -3.30 -4.41 16.11
CA LYS A 140 -2.40 -5.24 15.28
C LYS A 140 -2.65 -5.10 13.78
N GLU A 141 -3.89 -4.83 13.39
CA GLU A 141 -4.29 -4.56 12.00
C GLU A 141 -4.02 -3.12 11.55
N HIS A 142 -3.39 -2.30 12.40
CA HIS A 142 -3.02 -0.92 12.13
C HIS A 142 -4.20 -0.05 11.65
N SER A 143 -5.39 -0.30 12.16
CA SER A 143 -6.63 0.36 11.71
C SER A 143 -6.61 1.88 11.96
N ARG A 144 -5.94 2.34 13.02
CA ARG A 144 -5.73 3.77 13.28
C ARG A 144 -4.75 4.39 12.31
N LEU A 145 -3.64 3.70 12.03
CA LEU A 145 -2.66 4.18 11.05
C LEU A 145 -3.32 4.29 9.67
N HIS A 146 -4.10 3.29 9.25
CA HIS A 146 -4.86 3.33 8.01
C HIS A 146 -5.80 4.55 7.95
N TYR A 147 -6.54 4.82 9.02
CA TYR A 147 -7.38 6.02 9.13
C TYR A 147 -6.59 7.32 8.94
N TYR A 148 -5.43 7.46 9.58
CA TYR A 148 -4.63 8.67 9.40
C TYR A 148 -4.04 8.80 7.99
N ARG A 149 -3.74 7.69 7.30
CA ARG A 149 -3.38 7.72 5.87
C ARG A 149 -4.52 8.22 4.99
N ILE A 150 -5.77 7.88 5.32
CA ILE A 150 -6.96 8.46 4.66
C ILE A 150 -6.98 9.98 4.90
N LEU A 151 -6.75 10.41 6.14
CA LEU A 151 -6.76 11.82 6.52
C LEU A 151 -5.62 12.63 5.86
N GLU A 152 -4.43 12.05 5.66
CA GLU A 152 -3.34 12.64 4.89
C GLU A 152 -3.73 12.91 3.44
N LYS A 153 -4.27 11.89 2.75
CA LYS A 153 -4.76 12.02 1.37
C LYS A 153 -5.85 13.09 1.28
N LYS A 154 -6.75 13.12 2.26
CA LYS A 154 -7.83 14.11 2.36
C LYS A 154 -7.29 15.53 2.52
N ASN A 155 -6.29 15.73 3.37
CA ASN A 155 -5.65 17.04 3.58
C ASN A 155 -4.88 17.51 2.33
N GLN A 156 -4.20 16.60 1.61
CA GLN A 156 -3.50 16.90 0.36
C GLN A 156 -4.47 17.28 -0.76
N GLU A 157 -5.60 16.61 -0.88
CA GLU A 157 -6.62 16.99 -1.88
C GLU A 157 -7.36 18.26 -1.49
N ARG A 158 -7.60 18.51 -0.19
CA ARG A 158 -8.29 19.74 0.25
C ARG A 158 -7.58 21.01 -0.24
N THR A 159 -6.25 21.01 -0.37
CA THR A 159 -5.52 22.18 -0.86
C THR A 159 -5.82 22.54 -2.32
N ASN A 160 -6.46 21.65 -3.08
CA ASN A 160 -6.88 21.90 -4.46
C ASN A 160 -8.23 22.65 -4.56
N TYR A 161 -8.91 22.89 -3.43
CA TYR A 161 -10.23 23.52 -3.38
C TYR A 161 -10.18 24.82 -2.58
N SER A 162 -10.88 25.84 -3.04
CA SER A 162 -10.99 27.14 -2.35
C SER A 162 -12.15 27.19 -1.34
N ASP A 163 -13.11 26.27 -1.44
CA ASP A 163 -14.28 26.18 -0.57
C ASP A 163 -14.38 24.78 0.08
N ASN A 164 -14.59 24.75 1.39
CA ASN A 164 -14.77 23.51 2.14
C ASN A 164 -16.07 22.79 1.76
N LYS A 165 -17.15 23.53 1.43
CA LYS A 165 -18.41 22.90 1.00
C LYS A 165 -18.23 22.16 -0.33
N GLU A 166 -17.60 22.80 -1.31
CA GLU A 166 -17.25 22.17 -2.60
C GLU A 166 -16.39 20.90 -2.40
N PHE A 167 -15.40 20.95 -1.52
CA PHE A 167 -14.58 19.80 -1.18
C PHE A 167 -15.40 18.64 -0.59
N LEU A 168 -16.31 18.91 0.35
CA LEU A 168 -17.15 17.90 0.96
C LEU A 168 -18.11 17.28 -0.07
N GLN A 169 -18.72 18.09 -0.95
CA GLN A 169 -19.59 17.60 -2.03
C GLN A 169 -18.86 16.67 -3.00
N THR A 170 -17.62 16.97 -3.35
CA THR A 170 -16.80 16.14 -4.25
C THR A 170 -16.13 14.96 -3.55
N SER A 171 -16.17 14.90 -2.21
CA SER A 171 -15.59 13.80 -1.42
C SER A 171 -16.39 12.50 -1.52
N GLY A 172 -17.66 12.56 -1.94
CA GLY A 172 -18.50 11.37 -2.12
C GLY A 172 -18.80 10.66 -0.80
N ILE A 173 -19.14 11.41 0.24
CA ILE A 173 -19.36 10.89 1.59
C ILE A 173 -20.65 10.04 1.60
N GLN A 174 -20.51 8.79 2.03
CA GLN A 174 -21.60 7.85 2.18
C GLN A 174 -21.71 7.39 3.63
N LEU A 175 -22.93 7.47 4.17
CA LEU A 175 -23.30 7.02 5.51
C LEU A 175 -24.18 5.78 5.40
N ALA A 176 -24.08 4.86 6.36
CA ALA A 176 -25.08 3.82 6.57
C ALA A 176 -25.49 3.72 8.03
N PHE A 177 -26.76 3.37 8.22
CA PHE A 177 -27.38 3.16 9.52
C PHE A 177 -27.53 1.68 9.78
N ILE A 178 -26.80 1.18 10.77
CA ILE A 178 -26.69 -0.23 11.04
C ILE A 178 -27.59 -0.59 12.23
N SER A 179 -28.56 -1.48 12.01
CA SER A 179 -29.59 -1.85 12.99
C SER A 179 -29.23 -3.02 13.91
N GLU A 180 -28.43 -4.00 13.48
CA GLU A 180 -27.98 -5.08 14.37
C GLU A 180 -26.79 -4.59 15.22
N VAL A 181 -27.16 -3.81 16.25
CA VAL A 181 -26.25 -3.13 17.18
C VAL A 181 -25.49 -4.08 18.09
N LEU A 182 -25.99 -5.30 18.29
CA LEU A 182 -25.38 -6.31 19.18
C LEU A 182 -24.01 -6.76 18.68
N SER A 183 -23.85 -6.98 17.36
CA SER A 183 -22.55 -7.34 16.75
C SER A 183 -21.48 -6.27 16.96
N GLY A 184 -21.89 -5.00 17.09
CA GLY A 184 -21.01 -3.86 17.33
C GLY A 184 -20.94 -3.40 18.79
N LYS A 185 -21.50 -4.15 19.76
CA LYS A 185 -21.58 -3.74 21.18
C LYS A 185 -20.25 -3.23 21.73
N GLY A 186 -19.16 -3.99 21.54
CA GLY A 186 -17.85 -3.59 22.04
C GLY A 186 -17.37 -2.24 21.49
N ARG A 187 -17.72 -1.95 20.23
CA ARG A 187 -17.42 -0.66 19.59
C ARG A 187 -18.34 0.45 20.09
N ILE A 188 -19.63 0.18 20.28
CA ILE A 188 -20.59 1.12 20.85
C ILE A 188 -20.14 1.53 22.26
N PHE A 189 -19.81 0.55 23.11
CA PHE A 189 -19.29 0.79 24.45
C PHE A 189 -18.00 1.62 24.42
N GLU A 190 -17.05 1.30 23.53
CA GLU A 190 -15.85 2.11 23.37
C GLU A 190 -16.17 3.57 23.03
N LEU A 191 -17.10 3.81 22.10
CA LEU A 191 -17.52 5.16 21.74
C LEU A 191 -18.18 5.86 22.94
N ILE A 192 -19.11 5.17 23.62
CA ILE A 192 -19.77 5.64 24.84
C ILE A 192 -18.76 5.97 25.93
N GLN A 193 -17.59 5.34 26.03
CA GLN A 193 -16.62 5.69 27.07
C GLN A 193 -15.62 6.77 26.65
N ARG A 194 -15.22 6.78 25.37
CA ARG A 194 -14.05 7.56 24.92
C ARG A 194 -14.38 8.85 24.18
N THR A 195 -15.57 8.99 23.60
CA THR A 195 -15.90 10.20 22.82
C THR A 195 -16.31 11.33 23.75
N ASN A 196 -15.52 12.40 23.79
CA ASN A 196 -15.79 13.59 24.62
C ASN A 196 -16.21 14.82 23.81
N GLN A 197 -15.59 15.05 22.65
CA GLN A 197 -15.82 16.26 21.84
C GLN A 197 -17.12 16.23 21.03
N ILE A 198 -17.64 15.02 20.78
CA ILE A 198 -18.82 14.78 19.95
C ILE A 198 -19.72 13.73 20.62
N ASN A 199 -19.75 13.70 21.96
CA ASN A 199 -20.82 13.04 22.71
C ASN A 199 -21.71 14.13 23.28
N TYR A 200 -22.94 14.20 22.77
CA TYR A 200 -23.87 15.27 23.08
C TYR A 200 -24.58 15.07 24.41
N THR A 201 -24.86 13.81 24.80
CA THR A 201 -25.56 13.50 26.06
C THR A 201 -24.57 13.25 27.20
N LYS A 202 -23.34 12.82 26.88
CA LYS A 202 -22.30 12.41 27.85
C LYS A 202 -22.77 11.37 28.86
N ASN A 203 -23.86 10.69 28.57
CA ASN A 203 -24.34 9.59 29.37
C ASN A 203 -23.34 8.44 29.25
N ARG A 204 -22.67 8.11 30.36
CA ARG A 204 -21.68 7.03 30.46
C ARG A 204 -22.33 5.92 31.24
N ILE A 205 -22.62 4.82 30.55
CA ILE A 205 -23.27 3.66 31.13
C ILE A 205 -22.27 2.51 31.25
N ALA A 206 -22.50 1.63 32.23
CA ALA A 206 -21.78 0.38 32.38
C ALA A 206 -22.17 -0.61 31.27
N GLU A 207 -21.38 -1.68 31.11
CA GLU A 207 -21.59 -2.63 30.02
C GLU A 207 -22.93 -3.37 30.12
N HIS A 208 -23.40 -3.69 31.33
CA HIS A 208 -24.70 -4.33 31.55
C HIS A 208 -25.88 -3.38 31.24
N GLU A 209 -25.76 -2.09 31.56
CA GLU A 209 -26.77 -1.08 31.20
C GLU A 209 -26.83 -0.89 29.68
N LEU A 210 -25.71 -1.07 28.97
CA LEU A 210 -25.70 -1.08 27.52
C LEU A 210 -26.44 -2.30 26.97
N ASP A 211 -26.28 -3.48 27.56
CA ASP A 211 -27.06 -4.67 27.15
C ASP A 211 -28.56 -4.41 27.26
N GLU A 212 -29.00 -3.91 28.42
CA GLU A 212 -30.40 -3.56 28.65
C GLU A 212 -30.91 -2.53 27.62
N LEU A 213 -30.11 -1.50 27.30
CA LEU A 213 -30.46 -0.49 26.30
C LEU A 213 -30.58 -1.08 24.89
N LEU A 214 -29.67 -1.96 24.47
CA LEU A 214 -29.64 -2.53 23.12
C LEU A 214 -30.74 -3.58 22.90
N GLU A 215 -31.21 -4.25 23.96
CA GLU A 215 -32.30 -5.22 23.91
C GLU A 215 -33.69 -4.58 24.07
N ASN A 216 -33.77 -3.32 24.54
CA ASN A 216 -35.03 -2.64 24.80
C ASN A 216 -35.72 -2.14 23.52
N THR A 217 -36.90 -2.69 23.23
CA THR A 217 -37.71 -2.34 22.05
C THR A 217 -38.33 -0.94 22.06
N ASP A 218 -38.31 -0.25 23.20
CA ASP A 218 -38.76 1.15 23.30
C ASP A 218 -37.76 2.14 22.67
N TYR A 219 -36.56 1.67 22.32
CA TYR A 219 -35.51 2.45 21.69
C TYR A 219 -35.23 1.98 20.25
N GLU A 220 -35.09 2.93 19.33
CA GLU A 220 -34.38 2.69 18.08
C GLU A 220 -32.89 2.96 18.29
N CYS A 221 -32.10 1.89 18.31
CA CYS A 221 -30.66 1.95 18.39
C CYS A 221 -30.05 1.72 17.00
N LYS A 222 -29.19 2.63 16.52
CA LYS A 222 -28.40 2.39 15.30
C LYS A 222 -26.95 2.83 15.46
N MET A 223 -26.06 2.05 14.84
CA MET A 223 -24.68 2.47 14.60
C MET A 223 -24.57 3.24 13.29
N VAL A 224 -23.61 4.16 13.23
CA VAL A 224 -23.35 4.98 12.05
C VAL A 224 -21.98 4.60 11.50
N ARG A 225 -21.97 4.08 10.26
CA ARG A 225 -20.75 3.77 9.52
C ARG A 225 -20.58 4.80 8.40
N VAL A 226 -19.34 5.23 8.14
CA VAL A 226 -19.06 6.19 7.05
C VAL A 226 -17.89 5.75 6.19
N LYS A 227 -17.97 6.05 4.90
CA LYS A 227 -16.86 6.05 3.95
C LYS A 227 -16.92 7.28 3.08
N ASP A 228 -15.80 7.61 2.45
CA ASP A 228 -15.76 8.54 1.34
C ASP A 228 -14.76 8.07 0.29
N ARG A 229 -14.42 8.94 -0.66
CA ARG A 229 -13.48 8.63 -1.74
C ARG A 229 -12.08 8.21 -1.31
N PHE A 230 -11.70 8.58 -0.10
CA PHE A 230 -10.36 8.36 0.43
C PHE A 230 -10.24 7.03 1.17
N GLY A 231 -11.36 6.51 1.70
CA GLY A 231 -11.43 5.19 2.33
C GLY A 231 -12.61 5.05 3.29
N GLU A 232 -12.63 3.95 4.05
CA GLU A 232 -13.65 3.67 5.05
C GLU A 232 -13.22 4.14 6.44
N TYR A 233 -14.15 4.71 7.20
CA TYR A 233 -13.91 5.21 8.56
C TYR A 233 -14.31 4.20 9.65
N GLY A 234 -14.98 3.11 9.28
CA GLY A 234 -15.58 2.14 10.19
C GLY A 234 -16.83 2.69 10.89
N ILE A 235 -17.18 2.10 12.04
CA ILE A 235 -18.26 2.60 12.91
C ILE A 235 -17.77 3.86 13.62
N VAL A 236 -18.36 4.99 13.23
CA VAL A 236 -17.99 6.33 13.68
C VAL A 236 -19.03 6.98 14.58
N GLY A 237 -20.21 6.40 14.75
CA GLY A 237 -21.23 6.95 15.64
C GLY A 237 -22.24 5.92 16.12
N PHE A 238 -23.02 6.33 17.12
CA PHE A 238 -24.11 5.57 17.70
C PHE A 238 -25.20 6.53 18.19
N TYR A 239 -26.46 6.13 18.01
CA TYR A 239 -27.57 6.78 18.67
C TYR A 239 -28.56 5.77 19.24
N ALA A 240 -29.23 6.17 20.31
CA ALA A 240 -30.39 5.49 20.90
C ALA A 240 -31.52 6.50 21.02
N LEU A 241 -32.58 6.32 20.22
CA LEU A 241 -33.75 7.19 20.16
C LEU A 241 -34.92 6.53 20.86
N GLN A 242 -35.43 7.14 21.93
CA GLN A 242 -36.63 6.66 22.59
C GLN A 242 -37.86 7.00 21.76
N LEU A 243 -38.61 5.97 21.34
CA LEU A 243 -39.70 6.10 20.36
C LEU A 243 -40.92 6.83 20.92
N SER A 244 -41.25 6.62 22.20
CA SER A 244 -42.44 7.20 22.84
C SER A 244 -42.33 8.72 23.06
N THR A 245 -41.13 9.21 23.32
CA THR A 245 -40.86 10.63 23.65
C THR A 245 -40.15 11.37 22.51
N ASN A 246 -39.70 10.67 21.47
CA ASN A 246 -38.86 11.19 20.40
C ASN A 246 -37.61 11.92 20.94
N ARG A 247 -36.92 11.28 21.90
CA ARG A 247 -35.75 11.83 22.61
C ARG A 247 -34.51 10.97 22.42
N LEU A 248 -33.37 11.61 22.13
CA LEU A 248 -32.07 10.95 22.06
C LEU A 248 -31.48 10.76 23.46
N GLU A 249 -31.34 9.50 23.87
CA GLU A 249 -30.69 9.10 25.12
C GLU A 249 -29.16 9.02 24.94
N HIS A 250 -28.75 8.47 23.79
CA HIS A 250 -27.36 8.51 23.31
C HIS A 250 -27.32 9.15 21.93
N PHE A 251 -26.39 10.08 21.75
CA PHE A 251 -26.07 10.66 20.44
C PHE A 251 -24.60 11.06 20.44
N LEU A 252 -23.79 10.25 19.77
CA LEU A 252 -22.34 10.37 19.88
C LEU A 252 -21.60 9.91 18.63
N PHE A 253 -20.45 10.55 18.38
CA PHE A 253 -19.59 10.27 17.25
C PHE A 253 -18.11 10.28 17.67
N SER A 254 -17.31 9.53 16.93
CA SER A 254 -15.86 9.52 17.04
C SER A 254 -15.25 10.76 16.37
N CYS A 255 -13.99 11.05 16.68
CA CYS A 255 -13.21 12.09 16.00
C CYS A 255 -13.20 11.95 14.47
N ARG A 256 -13.41 10.74 13.93
CA ARG A 256 -13.48 10.48 12.49
C ARG A 256 -14.66 11.17 11.79
N ALA A 257 -15.66 11.63 12.55
CA ALA A 257 -16.80 12.39 12.03
C ALA A 257 -16.57 13.91 12.00
N MET A 258 -15.50 14.41 12.65
CA MET A 258 -15.28 15.86 12.78
C MET A 258 -15.11 16.53 11.42
N ASN A 259 -15.70 17.72 11.29
CA ASN A 259 -15.61 18.57 10.10
C ASN A 259 -16.23 17.96 8.84
N ILE A 260 -17.01 16.88 8.97
CA ILE A 260 -17.80 16.27 7.88
C ILE A 260 -19.25 16.75 7.92
N GLY A 261 -19.75 17.17 9.09
CA GLY A 261 -21.16 17.51 9.32
C GLY A 261 -22.05 16.27 9.52
N LEU A 262 -21.46 15.16 9.95
CA LEU A 262 -22.15 13.88 10.09
C LEU A 262 -23.21 13.94 11.20
N GLU A 263 -22.84 14.53 12.32
CA GLU A 263 -23.69 14.77 13.47
C GLU A 263 -24.95 15.57 13.09
N GLN A 264 -24.79 16.66 12.35
CA GLN A 264 -25.91 17.48 11.87
C GLN A 264 -26.77 16.70 10.87
N PHE A 265 -26.14 15.92 9.99
CA PHE A 265 -26.87 15.08 9.04
C PHE A 265 -27.75 14.04 9.72
N VAL A 266 -27.21 13.29 10.69
CA VAL A 266 -27.99 12.29 11.42
C VAL A 266 -29.10 12.97 12.23
N TYR A 267 -28.81 14.09 12.89
CA TYR A 267 -29.81 14.81 13.68
C TYR A 267 -30.97 15.31 12.81
N ALA A 268 -30.69 15.87 11.63
CA ALA A 268 -31.70 16.27 10.67
C ALA A 268 -32.44 15.07 10.05
N HIS A 269 -31.74 13.95 9.81
CA HIS A 269 -32.33 12.71 9.30
C HIS A 269 -33.35 12.11 10.26
N LEU A 270 -33.10 12.22 11.57
CA LEU A 270 -34.03 11.80 12.63
C LEU A 270 -35.15 12.82 12.89
N ASN A 271 -35.27 13.86 12.06
CA ASN A 271 -36.24 14.93 12.21
C ASN A 271 -36.10 15.73 13.53
N TYR A 272 -34.86 16.02 13.92
CA TYR A 272 -34.52 16.90 15.05
C TYR A 272 -35.18 16.48 16.38
N PRO A 273 -34.97 15.23 16.85
CA PRO A 273 -35.53 14.74 18.11
C PRO A 273 -35.01 15.57 19.30
N GLU A 274 -35.71 15.51 20.44
CA GLU A 274 -35.25 16.20 21.64
C GLU A 274 -33.91 15.61 22.11
N ILE A 275 -32.97 16.46 22.52
CA ILE A 275 -31.69 16.02 23.08
C ILE A 275 -31.29 16.90 24.26
N ILE A 276 -31.00 16.27 25.41
CA ILE A 276 -30.47 16.96 26.58
C ILE A 276 -28.95 17.03 26.42
N ARG A 277 -28.47 18.21 26.00
CA ARG A 277 -27.03 18.45 25.81
C ARG A 277 -26.32 18.63 27.15
N VAL A 278 -25.25 17.88 27.38
CA VAL A 278 -24.43 18.00 28.59
C VAL A 278 -23.04 18.54 28.26
N GLY A 279 -22.77 19.76 28.70
CA GLY A 279 -21.47 20.45 28.56
C GLY A 279 -21.05 20.80 27.13
N ALA A 280 -19.78 21.20 26.98
CA ALA A 280 -19.24 21.63 25.68
C ALA A 280 -19.09 20.45 24.71
N VAL A 281 -19.41 20.71 23.43
CA VAL A 281 -19.20 19.85 22.26
C VAL A 281 -18.67 20.72 21.11
N THR A 282 -18.02 20.09 20.13
CA THR A 282 -17.28 20.78 19.06
C THR A 282 -18.15 21.35 17.94
N ALA A 283 -19.33 20.80 17.70
CA ALA A 283 -20.30 21.29 16.73
C ALA A 283 -21.68 21.45 17.39
N GLU A 284 -22.36 22.57 17.12
CA GLU A 284 -23.74 22.77 17.58
C GLU A 284 -24.71 22.08 16.63
N LEU A 285 -25.72 21.42 17.18
CA LEU A 285 -26.83 20.87 16.40
C LEU A 285 -27.87 21.96 16.21
N THR A 286 -28.24 22.22 14.96
CA THR A 286 -29.24 23.23 14.59
C THR A 286 -30.44 22.56 13.92
N LYS A 287 -31.51 23.32 13.69
CA LYS A 287 -32.64 22.89 12.86
C LYS A 287 -32.42 23.18 11.36
N GLU A 288 -31.16 23.34 10.96
CA GLU A 288 -30.81 23.56 9.56
C GLU A 288 -30.96 22.27 8.74
N PRO A 289 -31.21 22.39 7.41
CA PRO A 289 -31.37 21.25 6.53
C PRO A 289 -30.22 20.26 6.59
N LYS A 290 -30.50 19.00 6.24
CA LYS A 290 -29.47 17.96 6.10
C LYS A 290 -28.35 18.45 5.18
N PRO A 291 -27.06 18.28 5.56
CA PRO A 291 -25.93 18.47 4.67
C PRO A 291 -26.16 17.75 3.33
N ASP A 292 -26.09 18.51 2.24
CA ASP A 292 -26.39 18.02 0.89
C ASP A 292 -25.29 17.12 0.30
N TRP A 293 -24.12 17.09 0.93
CA TRP A 293 -22.94 16.32 0.52
C TRP A 293 -22.83 14.91 1.14
N ILE A 294 -23.79 14.50 1.97
CA ILE A 294 -23.83 13.16 2.59
C ILE A 294 -25.00 12.36 2.01
N ILE A 295 -24.72 11.14 1.56
CA ILE A 295 -25.72 10.25 0.96
C ILE A 295 -25.88 9.02 1.86
N VAL A 296 -27.13 8.63 2.16
CA VAL A 296 -27.42 7.38 2.85
C VAL A 296 -27.30 6.22 1.85
N SER A 297 -26.49 5.22 2.16
CA SER A 297 -26.30 4.02 1.36
C SER A 297 -26.90 2.82 2.08
N GLU A 298 -28.01 2.29 1.54
CA GLU A 298 -28.70 1.11 2.08
C GLU A 298 -27.93 -0.19 1.81
N ASP A 299 -27.09 -0.23 0.76
CA ASP A 299 -26.18 -1.34 0.42
C ASP A 299 -25.12 -1.64 1.49
N TRP A 300 -25.05 -0.83 2.54
CA TRP A 300 -24.13 -0.96 3.67
C TRP A 300 -24.82 -1.41 4.98
N ASN A 301 -26.13 -1.71 4.94
CA ASN A 301 -26.91 -2.18 6.10
C ASN A 301 -26.64 -3.65 6.47
N GLN A 302 -25.92 -4.40 5.65
CA GLN A 302 -25.42 -5.71 6.07
C GLN A 302 -24.30 -5.49 7.06
N ILE A 303 -24.63 -5.71 8.33
CA ILE A 303 -23.61 -6.11 9.28
C ILE A 303 -22.90 -7.30 8.67
N ILE A 304 -21.58 -7.12 8.63
CA ILE A 304 -20.65 -8.20 8.44
C ILE A 304 -20.86 -9.06 9.68
N ASP A 305 -21.74 -10.05 9.53
CA ASP A 305 -21.74 -11.22 10.37
C ASP A 305 -20.31 -11.75 10.29
N GLU A 306 -19.54 -11.63 11.37
CA GLU A 306 -18.14 -12.07 11.46
C GLU A 306 -18.01 -13.60 11.22
N ASN A 307 -19.12 -14.28 10.90
CA ASN A 307 -19.20 -15.69 10.57
C ASN A 307 -19.67 -16.03 9.14
N ASN A 308 -19.83 -15.06 8.23
CA ASN A 308 -20.03 -15.36 6.80
C ASN A 308 -19.03 -14.60 5.92
N GLU A 309 -17.82 -15.15 5.81
CA GLU A 309 -16.88 -14.87 4.74
C GLU A 309 -17.60 -14.94 3.37
N THR A 310 -17.89 -13.79 2.72
CA THR A 310 -17.59 -13.75 1.29
C THR A 310 -16.08 -13.76 1.20
N LYS A 311 -15.50 -14.96 1.21
CA LYS A 311 -14.07 -15.24 1.27
C LYS A 311 -13.33 -14.28 0.34
N SER A 312 -12.58 -13.35 0.93
CA SER A 312 -11.75 -12.43 0.15
C SER A 312 -10.74 -13.29 -0.60
N ILE A 313 -10.77 -13.26 -1.92
CA ILE A 313 -9.83 -14.06 -2.71
C ILE A 313 -8.48 -13.36 -2.71
N ARG A 314 -7.43 -14.09 -2.36
CA ARG A 314 -6.05 -13.61 -2.37
C ARG A 314 -5.40 -14.02 -3.67
N LEU A 315 -4.98 -13.04 -4.48
CA LEU A 315 -4.18 -13.27 -5.67
C LEU A 315 -2.71 -13.00 -5.38
N LEU A 316 -1.84 -13.96 -5.73
CA LEU A 316 -0.41 -13.71 -5.82
C LEU A 316 -0.04 -13.47 -7.28
N LEU A 317 0.45 -12.28 -7.61
CA LEU A 317 0.92 -11.95 -8.96
C LEU A 317 2.45 -12.07 -9.04
N LYS A 318 2.96 -12.88 -9.96
CA LYS A 318 4.40 -13.05 -10.18
C LYS A 318 4.77 -12.82 -11.64
N GLY A 319 5.82 -12.03 -11.90
CA GLY A 319 6.20 -11.66 -13.25
C GLY A 319 7.15 -10.46 -13.33
N ALA A 320 7.19 -9.82 -14.51
CA ALA A 320 7.98 -8.62 -14.73
C ALA A 320 7.37 -7.37 -14.06
N CYS A 321 8.18 -6.34 -13.84
CA CYS A 321 7.81 -5.12 -13.09
C CYS A 321 6.74 -4.27 -13.78
N ASP A 322 6.57 -4.41 -15.09
CA ASP A 322 5.56 -3.74 -15.90
C ASP A 322 4.13 -4.18 -15.58
N LEU A 323 3.94 -5.39 -15.03
CA LEU A 323 2.67 -5.87 -14.49
C LEU A 323 2.18 -5.07 -13.28
N ASN A 324 3.03 -4.26 -12.62
CA ASN A 324 2.57 -3.26 -11.66
C ASN A 324 1.53 -2.31 -12.27
N GLN A 325 1.59 -2.05 -13.58
CA GLN A 325 0.58 -1.23 -14.26
C GLN A 325 -0.81 -1.88 -14.22
N MET A 326 -0.88 -3.21 -14.26
CA MET A 326 -2.12 -3.98 -14.18
C MET A 326 -2.74 -3.91 -12.78
N LEU A 327 -1.92 -3.95 -11.72
CA LEU A 327 -2.39 -3.78 -10.32
C LEU A 327 -3.21 -2.50 -10.14
N HIS A 328 -2.95 -1.46 -10.94
CA HIS A 328 -3.71 -0.23 -10.84
C HIS A 328 -5.19 -0.38 -11.20
N TYR A 329 -5.51 -1.36 -12.04
CA TYR A 329 -6.83 -1.63 -12.59
C TYR A 329 -7.57 -2.76 -11.86
N LEU A 330 -6.86 -3.56 -11.05
CA LEU A 330 -7.39 -4.67 -10.26
C LEU A 330 -7.97 -4.19 -8.92
N ASN A 331 -8.83 -3.18 -8.98
CA ASN A 331 -9.47 -2.67 -7.79
C ASN A 331 -10.93 -3.14 -7.70
N TYR A 332 -11.11 -4.28 -7.04
CA TYR A 332 -12.39 -4.95 -6.85
C TYR A 332 -12.61 -5.21 -5.35
N LYS A 333 -13.86 -5.25 -4.91
CA LYS A 333 -14.19 -5.64 -3.53
C LYS A 333 -13.86 -7.13 -3.32
N ASN A 334 -13.46 -7.49 -2.10
CA ASN A 334 -13.15 -8.89 -1.71
C ASN A 334 -12.03 -9.52 -2.56
N LEU A 335 -11.08 -8.69 -3.01
CA LEU A 335 -9.89 -9.07 -3.76
C LEU A 335 -8.66 -8.53 -3.03
N ASN A 336 -7.86 -9.44 -2.48
CA ASN A 336 -6.58 -9.12 -1.86
C ASN A 336 -5.46 -9.42 -2.86
N LEU A 337 -4.53 -8.48 -3.04
CA LEU A 337 -3.44 -8.61 -4.01
C LEU A 337 -2.10 -8.64 -3.27
N GLN A 338 -1.30 -9.67 -3.55
CA GLN A 338 0.12 -9.75 -3.25
C GLN A 338 0.89 -9.79 -4.58
N SER A 339 2.08 -9.22 -4.63
CA SER A 339 2.89 -9.20 -5.85
C SER A 339 4.36 -9.48 -5.58
N GLU A 340 4.95 -10.34 -6.41
CA GLU A 340 6.38 -10.62 -6.48
C GLU A 340 6.87 -10.32 -7.89
N PHE A 341 7.24 -9.08 -8.14
CA PHE A 341 7.75 -8.68 -9.45
C PHE A 341 9.26 -8.51 -9.43
N ASN A 342 9.88 -8.65 -10.60
CA ASN A 342 11.29 -8.29 -10.78
C ASN A 342 11.56 -6.89 -10.19
N PHE A 343 12.66 -6.74 -9.45
CA PHE A 343 13.04 -5.51 -8.78
C PHE A 343 14.48 -5.13 -9.17
N VAL A 344 14.97 -4.00 -8.68
CA VAL A 344 16.35 -3.55 -8.90
C VAL A 344 17.12 -3.69 -7.59
N ASN A 345 18.24 -4.42 -7.60
CA ASN A 345 19.05 -4.63 -6.40
C ASN A 345 19.93 -3.41 -6.07
N VAL A 346 20.67 -3.50 -4.96
CA VAL A 346 21.59 -2.45 -4.47
C VAL A 346 22.71 -2.11 -5.46
N ASN A 347 23.05 -3.04 -6.36
CA ASN A 347 24.05 -2.89 -7.41
C ASN A 347 23.45 -2.34 -8.72
N ASN A 348 22.19 -1.87 -8.66
CA ASN A 348 21.42 -1.31 -9.77
C ASN A 348 21.12 -2.33 -10.90
N HIS A 349 21.02 -3.62 -10.56
CA HIS A 349 20.69 -4.68 -11.51
C HIS A 349 19.24 -5.11 -11.44
N PRO A 350 18.56 -5.34 -12.59
CA PRO A 350 17.24 -5.96 -12.60
C PRO A 350 17.35 -7.45 -12.23
N VAL A 351 16.68 -7.84 -11.14
CA VAL A 351 16.67 -9.22 -10.64
C VAL A 351 15.46 -9.99 -11.22
N PRO A 352 15.68 -11.07 -11.98
CA PRO A 352 14.63 -11.80 -12.70
C PRO A 352 13.96 -12.89 -11.83
N GLN A 353 13.52 -12.54 -10.62
CA GLN A 353 12.97 -13.51 -9.65
C GLN A 353 11.72 -14.26 -10.14
N ALA A 354 11.10 -13.82 -11.23
CA ALA A 354 9.95 -14.45 -11.85
C ALA A 354 10.28 -15.52 -12.91
N HIS A 355 11.55 -15.82 -13.19
CA HIS A 355 11.88 -16.89 -14.15
C HIS A 355 11.60 -18.28 -13.53
N SER A 356 10.99 -19.20 -14.29
CA SER A 356 10.61 -20.53 -13.76
C SER A 356 11.78 -21.36 -13.22
N PHE A 357 12.99 -21.23 -13.79
CA PHE A 357 14.18 -21.89 -13.26
C PHE A 357 14.57 -21.38 -11.87
N ILE A 358 14.50 -20.07 -11.62
CA ILE A 358 14.76 -19.49 -10.29
C ILE A 358 13.75 -20.03 -9.27
N LEU A 359 12.47 -20.02 -9.64
CA LEU A 359 11.37 -20.57 -8.85
C LEU A 359 11.60 -22.04 -8.49
N LEU A 360 11.90 -22.89 -9.45
CA LEU A 360 12.12 -24.32 -9.19
C LEU A 360 13.42 -24.57 -8.41
N GLN A 361 14.46 -23.78 -8.67
CA GLN A 361 15.75 -23.90 -7.98
C GLN A 361 15.70 -23.41 -6.53
N SER A 362 14.77 -22.54 -6.14
CA SER A 362 14.67 -22.04 -4.76
C SER A 362 14.46 -23.17 -3.74
N GLY A 363 13.75 -24.22 -4.12
CA GLY A 363 13.51 -25.41 -3.29
C GLY A 363 14.50 -26.57 -3.48
N ILE A 364 15.28 -26.59 -4.56
CA ILE A 364 16.13 -27.74 -4.95
C ILE A 364 17.61 -27.48 -4.66
N VAL A 365 18.07 -26.25 -4.89
CA VAL A 365 19.49 -25.89 -4.81
C VAL A 365 19.91 -25.73 -3.34
N SER A 366 21.05 -26.33 -2.97
CA SER A 366 21.58 -26.23 -1.60
C SER A 366 21.93 -24.79 -1.22
N ASP A 367 21.82 -24.44 0.07
CA ASP A 367 22.16 -23.10 0.54
C ASP A 367 23.61 -22.72 0.23
N THR A 368 24.53 -23.68 0.26
CA THR A 368 25.93 -23.50 -0.18
C THR A 368 26.05 -23.06 -1.63
N THR A 369 25.21 -23.62 -2.52
CA THR A 369 25.19 -23.25 -3.93
C THR A 369 24.52 -21.89 -4.12
N LYS A 370 23.44 -21.61 -3.38
CA LYS A 370 22.78 -20.29 -3.41
C LYS A 370 23.76 -19.18 -3.00
N SER A 371 24.44 -19.35 -1.86
CA SER A 371 25.46 -18.39 -1.39
C SER A 371 26.60 -18.22 -2.39
N PHE A 372 27.09 -19.32 -3.00
CA PHE A 372 28.11 -19.24 -4.05
C PHE A 372 27.64 -18.41 -5.25
N LEU A 373 26.42 -18.62 -5.74
CA LEU A 373 25.89 -17.87 -6.89
C LEU A 373 25.66 -16.40 -6.54
N ILE A 374 25.13 -16.10 -5.36
CA ILE A 374 24.90 -14.72 -4.90
C ILE A 374 26.22 -13.96 -4.76
N ASP A 375 27.25 -14.58 -4.19
CA ASP A 375 28.59 -13.98 -4.06
C ASP A 375 29.24 -13.73 -5.43
N LYS A 376 29.04 -14.65 -6.38
CA LYS A 376 29.65 -14.58 -7.71
C LYS A 376 28.92 -13.68 -8.71
N LEU A 377 27.64 -13.44 -8.53
CA LEU A 377 26.80 -12.77 -9.53
C LEU A 377 26.30 -11.42 -8.97
N PRO A 378 26.91 -10.28 -9.36
CA PRO A 378 26.54 -8.96 -8.85
C PRO A 378 25.08 -8.56 -9.11
N PHE A 379 24.45 -9.21 -10.09
CA PHE A 379 23.06 -9.02 -10.49
C PHE A 379 22.07 -9.90 -9.73
N TRP A 380 22.54 -10.75 -8.81
CA TRP A 380 21.72 -11.51 -7.87
C TRP A 380 21.94 -10.99 -6.45
N ASP A 381 20.94 -11.17 -5.60
CA ASP A 381 21.04 -10.92 -4.16
C ASP A 381 20.25 -12.01 -3.40
N GLU A 382 20.27 -11.95 -2.07
CA GLU A 382 19.62 -12.94 -1.20
C GLU A 382 18.12 -13.11 -1.47
N SER A 383 17.45 -12.07 -1.98
CA SER A 383 16.02 -12.12 -2.23
C SER A 383 15.64 -12.84 -3.51
N ILE A 384 16.60 -13.19 -4.40
CA ILE A 384 16.29 -13.87 -5.67
C ILE A 384 15.59 -15.23 -5.49
N PHE A 385 15.88 -15.93 -4.39
CA PHE A 385 15.27 -17.22 -4.06
C PHE A 385 14.05 -17.09 -3.13
N SER A 386 13.72 -15.86 -2.70
CA SER A 386 12.56 -15.60 -1.85
C SER A 386 11.28 -15.63 -2.68
N THR A 387 10.35 -16.53 -2.35
CA THR A 387 9.06 -16.60 -3.04
C THR A 387 7.98 -17.24 -2.18
N SER A 388 6.81 -16.61 -2.15
CA SER A 388 5.58 -17.15 -1.56
C SER A 388 4.81 -18.07 -2.51
N VAL A 389 5.30 -18.35 -3.73
CA VAL A 389 4.61 -19.22 -4.70
C VAL A 389 4.34 -20.62 -4.16
N PHE A 390 5.25 -21.17 -3.36
CA PHE A 390 5.08 -22.50 -2.75
C PHE A 390 4.42 -22.44 -1.36
N GLU A 391 4.03 -21.24 -0.89
CA GLU A 391 3.41 -21.01 0.41
C GLU A 391 1.87 -21.09 0.35
N GLN A 392 1.23 -21.23 1.52
CA GLN A 392 -0.22 -21.41 1.60
C GLN A 392 -1.04 -20.10 1.65
N GLU A 393 -0.42 -18.93 1.57
CA GLU A 393 -1.07 -17.65 1.91
C GLU A 393 -1.91 -16.97 0.79
N TYR A 394 -1.97 -17.54 -0.42
CA TYR A 394 -2.82 -17.04 -1.51
C TYR A 394 -3.90 -18.06 -1.94
N ASP A 395 -4.91 -17.66 -2.72
CA ASP A 395 -5.94 -18.58 -3.22
C ASP A 395 -5.78 -18.89 -4.72
N VAL A 396 -5.28 -17.93 -5.51
CA VAL A 396 -4.96 -18.10 -6.94
C VAL A 396 -3.61 -17.47 -7.26
N LEU A 397 -2.76 -18.20 -8.00
CA LEU A 397 -1.51 -17.68 -8.54
C LEU A 397 -1.75 -17.09 -9.93
N VAL A 398 -1.25 -15.88 -10.18
CA VAL A 398 -1.23 -15.27 -11.51
C VAL A 398 0.24 -15.14 -11.92
N TYR A 399 0.66 -15.88 -12.94
CA TYR A 399 2.07 -16.04 -13.25
C TYR A 399 2.40 -15.72 -14.70
N SER A 400 3.23 -14.71 -14.93
CA SER A 400 3.68 -14.32 -16.26
C SER A 400 4.96 -15.03 -16.67
N LEU A 401 4.92 -15.68 -17.83
CA LEU A 401 6.07 -16.40 -18.42
C LEU A 401 6.93 -15.51 -19.33
N LEU A 402 6.66 -14.21 -19.36
CA LEU A 402 7.36 -13.31 -20.28
C LEU A 402 8.87 -13.28 -20.02
N VAL A 403 9.30 -13.48 -18.78
CA VAL A 403 10.73 -13.55 -18.42
C VAL A 403 11.36 -14.83 -19.00
N ASP A 404 10.70 -15.98 -18.86
CA ASP A 404 11.12 -17.25 -19.48
C ASP A 404 11.22 -17.13 -21.01
N TYR A 405 10.33 -16.36 -21.62
CA TYR A 405 10.30 -16.20 -23.06
C TYR A 405 11.50 -15.42 -23.58
N THR A 406 12.14 -14.59 -22.77
CA THR A 406 13.11 -13.62 -23.29
C THR A 406 14.51 -13.82 -22.76
N MET A 407 14.68 -14.42 -21.60
CA MET A 407 16.00 -14.51 -20.97
C MET A 407 16.90 -15.59 -21.54
N ASP A 408 18.19 -15.28 -21.58
CA ASP A 408 19.24 -16.24 -21.87
C ASP A 408 19.62 -17.01 -20.60
N LEU A 409 19.98 -18.28 -20.75
CA LEU A 409 20.34 -19.17 -19.66
C LEU A 409 21.83 -19.52 -19.72
N TYR A 410 22.43 -19.56 -18.54
CA TYR A 410 23.82 -19.92 -18.35
C TYR A 410 23.92 -21.02 -17.29
N SER A 411 24.63 -22.11 -17.55
CA SER A 411 24.88 -23.14 -16.54
C SER A 411 26.23 -22.91 -15.87
N SER A 412 26.26 -22.89 -14.53
CA SER A 412 27.51 -22.86 -13.78
C SER A 412 28.29 -24.16 -13.99
N LYS A 413 29.58 -24.08 -14.38
CA LYS A 413 30.46 -25.26 -14.48
C LYS A 413 30.70 -25.93 -13.14
N ARG A 414 30.56 -25.19 -12.05
CA ARG A 414 30.82 -25.69 -10.69
C ARG A 414 29.63 -26.41 -10.09
N THR A 415 28.43 -25.86 -10.28
CA THR A 415 27.22 -26.32 -9.55
C THR A 415 26.14 -26.88 -10.46
N ASN A 416 26.29 -26.74 -11.78
CA ASN A 416 25.29 -27.03 -12.81
C ASN A 416 23.98 -26.22 -12.65
N ALA A 417 23.93 -25.25 -11.74
CA ALA A 417 22.78 -24.38 -11.57
C ALA A 417 22.60 -23.50 -12.82
N LEU A 418 21.34 -23.35 -13.26
CA LEU A 418 21.00 -22.44 -14.34
C LEU A 418 20.82 -21.02 -13.79
N VAL A 419 21.31 -20.07 -14.57
CA VAL A 419 21.36 -18.64 -14.26
C VAL A 419 20.73 -17.90 -15.43
N PRO A 420 19.48 -17.43 -15.29
CA PRO A 420 18.92 -16.48 -16.24
C PRO A 420 19.67 -15.16 -16.16
N TYR A 421 20.18 -14.68 -17.29
CA TYR A 421 20.91 -13.42 -17.37
C TYR A 421 20.62 -12.69 -18.68
N GLU A 422 20.08 -11.48 -18.54
CA GLU A 422 19.63 -10.58 -19.61
C GLU A 422 18.60 -11.18 -20.57
N SER A 423 17.95 -10.33 -21.37
CA SER A 423 16.93 -10.74 -22.33
C SER A 423 17.32 -10.34 -23.73
N TYR A 424 17.35 -11.29 -24.66
CA TYR A 424 17.89 -11.08 -26.00
C TYR A 424 19.29 -10.45 -25.93
N SER A 425 20.14 -11.00 -25.07
CA SER A 425 21.48 -10.46 -24.82
C SER A 425 22.38 -10.71 -26.01
N ASP A 426 23.33 -9.80 -26.24
CA ASP A 426 24.43 -10.01 -27.18
C ASP A 426 25.74 -10.38 -26.44
N PHE A 427 25.66 -10.72 -25.15
CA PHE A 427 26.82 -10.99 -24.28
C PHE A 427 27.82 -12.00 -24.88
N ILE A 428 27.31 -13.01 -25.60
CA ILE A 428 28.16 -14.01 -26.23
C ILE A 428 29.03 -13.43 -27.35
N ASN A 429 28.52 -12.44 -28.10
CA ASN A 429 29.19 -11.85 -29.25
C ASN A 429 29.85 -10.50 -28.94
N GLU A 430 29.45 -9.81 -27.87
CA GLU A 430 30.04 -8.52 -27.49
C GLU A 430 31.47 -8.70 -26.99
N THR A 431 32.34 -7.72 -27.28
CA THR A 431 33.70 -7.69 -26.73
C THR A 431 33.69 -7.23 -25.27
N LYS A 432 34.77 -7.49 -24.54
CA LYS A 432 34.94 -7.02 -23.15
C LYS A 432 34.73 -5.50 -23.04
N GLU A 433 35.31 -4.74 -23.97
CA GLU A 433 35.21 -3.27 -23.96
C GLU A 433 33.76 -2.81 -24.20
N GLN A 434 33.04 -3.49 -25.09
CA GLN A 434 31.63 -3.22 -25.36
C GLN A 434 30.77 -3.51 -24.12
N PHE A 435 30.99 -4.65 -23.47
CA PHE A 435 30.33 -5.02 -22.22
C PHE A 435 30.56 -3.98 -21.12
N VAL A 436 31.83 -3.65 -20.83
CA VAL A 436 32.16 -2.68 -19.76
C VAL A 436 31.58 -1.30 -20.06
N SER A 437 31.64 -0.84 -21.32
CA SER A 437 31.05 0.43 -21.74
C SER A 437 29.53 0.45 -21.55
N ARG A 438 28.86 -0.65 -21.92
CA ARG A 438 27.42 -0.85 -21.76
C ARG A 438 27.02 -0.86 -20.29
N CYS A 439 27.65 -1.70 -19.46
CA CYS A 439 27.37 -1.78 -18.02
C CYS A 439 27.60 -0.43 -17.31
N LYS A 440 28.68 0.28 -17.65
CA LYS A 440 28.95 1.63 -17.11
C LYS A 440 27.87 2.63 -17.49
N ARG A 441 27.34 2.59 -18.73
CA ARG A 441 26.24 3.46 -19.17
C ARG A 441 24.95 3.22 -18.40
N HIS A 442 24.68 1.97 -18.04
CA HIS A 442 23.52 1.59 -17.24
C HIS A 442 23.72 1.79 -15.74
N GLY A 443 24.94 2.11 -15.29
CA GLY A 443 25.28 2.30 -13.88
C GLY A 443 25.27 0.98 -13.10
N PHE A 444 25.61 -0.12 -13.76
CA PHE A 444 25.67 -1.45 -13.16
C PHE A 444 26.96 -1.62 -12.35
N VAL A 445 26.82 -1.91 -11.06
CA VAL A 445 27.94 -2.11 -10.13
C VAL A 445 28.42 -3.56 -10.20
N GLY A 446 29.73 -3.77 -10.10
CA GLY A 446 30.36 -5.11 -10.12
C GLY A 446 30.47 -5.76 -11.51
N MET A 447 30.10 -5.06 -12.59
CA MET A 447 30.16 -5.58 -13.96
C MET A 447 31.32 -4.98 -14.75
N ASP A 448 32.54 -5.32 -14.35
CA ASP A 448 33.78 -4.85 -14.99
C ASP A 448 34.40 -5.92 -15.91
N GLY A 449 35.62 -5.65 -16.38
CA GLY A 449 36.33 -6.54 -17.29
C GLY A 449 36.74 -7.86 -16.64
N ASP A 450 36.88 -7.89 -15.32
CA ASP A 450 37.25 -9.09 -14.57
C ASP A 450 36.00 -9.97 -14.42
N PHE A 451 34.85 -9.39 -14.06
CA PHE A 451 33.58 -10.10 -14.09
C PHE A 451 33.29 -10.72 -15.47
N TYR A 452 33.55 -9.99 -16.55
CA TYR A 452 33.32 -10.51 -17.91
C TYR A 452 34.13 -11.77 -18.20
N ASP A 453 35.42 -11.78 -17.84
CA ASP A 453 36.29 -12.94 -18.03
C ASP A 453 35.87 -14.11 -17.15
N ASP A 454 35.63 -13.84 -15.87
CA ASP A 454 35.20 -14.83 -14.88
C ASP A 454 33.88 -15.47 -15.30
N PHE A 455 32.90 -14.67 -15.73
CA PHE A 455 31.60 -15.18 -16.15
C PHE A 455 31.71 -16.05 -17.42
N LYS A 456 32.50 -15.64 -18.43
CA LYS A 456 32.76 -16.49 -19.61
C LYS A 456 33.57 -17.74 -19.27
N HIS A 457 34.40 -17.69 -18.25
CA HIS A 457 35.16 -18.85 -17.79
C HIS A 457 34.31 -19.83 -16.98
N ASP A 458 33.48 -19.35 -16.06
CA ASP A 458 32.77 -20.17 -15.07
C ASP A 458 31.38 -20.61 -15.53
N PHE A 459 30.81 -19.95 -16.55
CA PHE A 459 29.46 -20.24 -17.04
C PHE A 459 29.43 -20.63 -18.52
N ILE A 460 28.53 -21.54 -18.86
CA ILE A 460 28.31 -22.01 -20.23
C ILE A 460 26.96 -21.49 -20.70
N PHE A 461 26.95 -20.80 -21.83
CA PHE A 461 25.72 -20.34 -22.48
C PHE A 461 24.90 -21.53 -22.99
N GLN A 462 23.64 -21.61 -22.56
CA GLN A 462 22.68 -22.65 -22.94
C GLN A 462 21.65 -22.15 -23.97
N GLY A 463 21.70 -20.87 -24.33
CA GLY A 463 20.63 -20.23 -25.09
C GLY A 463 19.44 -19.88 -24.21
N GLN A 464 18.33 -19.51 -24.83
CA GLN A 464 17.08 -19.24 -24.14
C GLN A 464 16.32 -20.56 -23.91
N ILE A 465 15.37 -20.60 -22.95
CA ILE A 465 14.61 -21.82 -22.62
C ILE A 465 14.02 -22.49 -23.87
N SER A 466 14.13 -23.82 -23.93
CA SER A 466 13.56 -24.62 -25.01
C SER A 466 12.05 -24.86 -24.79
N PRO A 467 11.28 -25.19 -25.85
CA PRO A 467 9.87 -25.55 -25.71
C PRO A 467 9.65 -26.75 -24.77
N GLU A 468 10.56 -27.73 -24.80
CA GLU A 468 10.53 -28.91 -23.95
C GLU A 468 10.81 -28.56 -22.49
N ASP A 469 11.84 -27.76 -22.23
CA ASP A 469 12.18 -27.31 -20.87
C ASP A 469 11.08 -26.43 -20.27
N LEU A 470 10.48 -25.55 -21.07
CA LEU A 470 9.33 -24.77 -20.61
C LEU A 470 8.19 -25.70 -20.19
N ARG A 471 7.85 -26.71 -21.01
CA ARG A 471 6.81 -27.68 -20.67
C ARG A 471 7.15 -28.44 -19.39
N ASN A 472 8.40 -28.90 -19.24
CA ASN A 472 8.86 -29.60 -18.05
C ASN A 472 8.76 -28.72 -16.80
N ASN A 473 9.12 -27.44 -16.91
CA ASN A 473 9.00 -26.49 -15.81
C ASN A 473 7.53 -26.25 -15.42
N LEU A 474 6.64 -26.10 -16.40
CA LEU A 474 5.20 -25.95 -16.14
C LEU A 474 4.60 -27.18 -15.44
N VAL A 475 4.96 -28.40 -15.88
CA VAL A 475 4.56 -29.65 -15.23
C VAL A 475 5.09 -29.72 -13.80
N SER A 476 6.36 -29.36 -13.58
CA SER A 476 6.99 -29.36 -12.26
C SER A 476 6.31 -28.36 -11.32
N LEU A 477 6.07 -27.13 -11.77
CA LEU A 477 5.34 -26.10 -11.00
C LEU A 477 3.93 -26.59 -10.65
N ARG A 478 3.22 -27.16 -11.62
CA ARG A 478 1.86 -27.68 -11.41
C ARG A 478 1.81 -28.83 -10.41
N SER A 479 2.84 -29.69 -10.38
CA SER A 479 2.95 -30.78 -9.41
C SER A 479 3.16 -30.29 -7.96
N GLN A 480 3.73 -29.10 -7.78
CA GLN A 480 4.06 -28.54 -6.46
C GLN A 480 2.99 -27.57 -5.96
N ILE A 481 2.21 -26.99 -6.86
CA ILE A 481 1.15 -26.03 -6.54
C ILE A 481 -0.20 -26.73 -6.73
N SER A 482 -1.03 -26.81 -5.69
CA SER A 482 -2.38 -27.39 -5.80
C SER A 482 -3.46 -26.36 -6.19
N LYS A 483 -3.17 -25.08 -6.03
CA LYS A 483 -4.08 -23.95 -6.26
C LYS A 483 -4.24 -23.61 -7.75
N PRO A 484 -5.34 -22.96 -8.17
CA PRO A 484 -5.46 -22.43 -9.53
C PRO A 484 -4.28 -21.54 -9.94
N ILE A 485 -3.78 -21.74 -11.16
CA ILE A 485 -2.75 -20.88 -11.77
C ILE A 485 -3.33 -20.23 -13.02
N ILE A 486 -3.28 -18.92 -13.11
CA ILE A 486 -3.58 -18.13 -14.30
C ILE A 486 -2.26 -17.70 -14.92
N PHE A 487 -1.88 -18.33 -16.03
CA PHE A 487 -0.68 -17.97 -16.76
C PHE A 487 -0.93 -16.75 -17.66
N ILE A 488 0.07 -15.87 -17.75
CA ILE A 488 0.09 -14.75 -18.70
C ILE A 488 1.12 -15.07 -19.78
N ASN A 489 0.68 -15.06 -21.04
CA ASN A 489 1.49 -15.40 -22.20
C ASN A 489 2.12 -14.13 -22.85
N GLY A 490 2.92 -14.34 -23.89
CA GLY A 490 3.56 -13.25 -24.63
C GLY A 490 2.73 -12.79 -25.82
N ALA A 491 2.83 -11.51 -26.21
CA ALA A 491 2.22 -11.03 -27.45
C ALA A 491 2.91 -11.63 -28.69
N GLU A 492 2.16 -11.91 -29.76
CA GLU A 492 2.66 -12.50 -31.01
C GLU A 492 2.75 -11.47 -32.14
N ILE A 493 3.25 -10.29 -31.82
CA ILE A 493 3.44 -9.18 -32.77
C ILE A 493 4.91 -8.87 -33.00
N SER A 494 5.24 -8.10 -34.03
CA SER A 494 6.63 -7.71 -34.27
C SER A 494 7.08 -6.70 -33.21
N SER A 495 8.26 -6.88 -32.62
CA SER A 495 8.90 -5.81 -31.84
C SER A 495 9.18 -4.59 -32.74
N PRO A 496 9.37 -3.36 -32.21
CA PRO A 496 9.67 -2.20 -33.04
C PRO A 496 11.03 -2.31 -33.74
N LYS A 497 11.15 -1.81 -34.98
CA LYS A 497 12.39 -1.89 -35.79
C LYS A 497 13.63 -1.27 -35.14
N ASN A 498 13.44 -0.27 -34.27
CA ASN A 498 14.52 0.37 -33.53
C ASN A 498 15.02 -0.46 -32.35
N ASN A 499 14.35 -1.57 -31.99
CA ASN A 499 14.81 -2.55 -31.01
C ASN A 499 15.40 -3.76 -31.74
N ALA A 500 16.66 -3.63 -32.16
CA ALA A 500 17.33 -4.62 -33.01
C ALA A 500 17.57 -5.99 -32.33
N SER A 501 17.60 -6.06 -31.00
CA SER A 501 17.76 -7.32 -30.28
C SER A 501 16.50 -8.19 -30.35
N GLU A 502 15.32 -7.57 -30.43
CA GLU A 502 14.02 -8.26 -30.48
C GLU A 502 13.43 -8.35 -31.89
N PHE A 503 13.67 -7.34 -32.74
CA PHE A 503 13.06 -7.23 -34.07
C PHE A 503 13.38 -8.45 -34.94
N GLY A 504 12.35 -9.06 -35.51
CA GLY A 504 12.47 -10.26 -36.35
C GLY A 504 12.82 -11.56 -35.61
N LYS A 505 12.90 -11.54 -34.27
CA LYS A 505 13.19 -12.74 -33.45
C LYS A 505 12.11 -13.03 -32.42
N ALA A 506 11.69 -12.01 -31.68
CA ALA A 506 10.85 -12.18 -30.50
C ALA A 506 9.45 -12.73 -30.83
N GLN A 507 8.86 -12.28 -31.95
CA GLN A 507 7.52 -12.71 -32.38
C GLN A 507 7.44 -14.23 -32.58
N ASP A 508 8.37 -14.80 -33.33
CA ASP A 508 8.35 -16.24 -33.63
C ASP A 508 8.67 -17.07 -32.40
N ARG A 509 9.56 -16.58 -31.54
CA ARG A 509 9.82 -17.18 -30.23
C ARG A 509 8.56 -17.21 -29.35
N HIS A 510 7.83 -16.10 -29.27
CA HIS A 510 6.58 -16.04 -28.50
C HIS A 510 5.52 -17.00 -29.06
N LYS A 511 5.37 -17.12 -30.39
CA LYS A 511 4.45 -18.10 -31.00
C LYS A 511 4.76 -19.54 -30.58
N ILE A 512 6.04 -19.92 -30.61
CA ILE A 512 6.48 -21.27 -30.24
C ILE A 512 6.15 -21.56 -28.77
N LEU A 513 6.46 -20.64 -27.86
CA LEU A 513 6.27 -20.85 -26.42
C LEU A 513 4.82 -20.68 -25.97
N ASN A 514 4.06 -19.80 -26.63
CA ASN A 514 2.61 -19.69 -26.43
C ASN A 514 1.93 -21.00 -26.80
N LYS A 515 2.34 -21.65 -27.90
CA LYS A 515 1.81 -22.96 -28.27
C LYS A 515 2.03 -24.00 -27.16
N VAL A 516 3.22 -24.03 -26.56
CA VAL A 516 3.51 -24.93 -25.41
C VAL A 516 2.58 -24.63 -24.24
N LEU A 517 2.37 -23.36 -23.93
CA LEU A 517 1.49 -22.95 -22.84
C LEU A 517 0.01 -23.26 -23.12
N ASP A 518 -0.44 -23.04 -24.35
CA ASP A 518 -1.80 -23.36 -24.80
C ASP A 518 -2.07 -24.87 -24.65
N ASP A 519 -1.16 -25.70 -25.17
CA ASP A 519 -1.24 -27.16 -25.07
C ASP A 519 -1.22 -27.59 -23.58
N PHE A 520 -0.36 -26.98 -22.75
CA PHE A 520 -0.28 -27.26 -21.32
C PHE A 520 -1.58 -26.93 -20.56
N CYS A 521 -2.14 -25.73 -20.76
CA CYS A 521 -3.38 -25.30 -20.11
C CYS A 521 -4.60 -26.13 -20.56
N ALA A 522 -4.59 -26.65 -21.79
CA ALA A 522 -5.64 -27.55 -22.28
C ALA A 522 -5.57 -28.95 -21.65
N GLU A 523 -4.37 -29.41 -21.26
CA GLU A 523 -4.12 -30.74 -20.70
C GLU A 523 -4.25 -30.81 -19.17
N HIS A 524 -4.25 -29.67 -18.46
CA HIS A 524 -4.20 -29.63 -16.99
C HIS A 524 -5.35 -28.84 -16.38
N ASP A 525 -6.11 -29.49 -15.51
CA ASP A 525 -7.12 -28.82 -14.69
C ASP A 525 -6.50 -27.74 -13.80
N ASN A 526 -7.28 -26.70 -13.49
CA ASN A 526 -6.86 -25.56 -12.68
C ASN A 526 -5.65 -24.77 -13.25
N ALA A 527 -5.32 -24.95 -14.53
CA ALA A 527 -4.43 -24.09 -15.30
C ALA A 527 -5.28 -23.24 -16.27
N PHE A 528 -5.18 -21.93 -16.13
CA PHE A 528 -5.96 -20.96 -16.90
C PHE A 528 -5.03 -20.04 -17.66
N LEU A 529 -5.53 -19.42 -18.73
CA LEU A 529 -4.76 -18.52 -19.57
C LEU A 529 -5.38 -17.12 -19.60
N LEU A 530 -4.62 -16.14 -19.14
CA LEU A 530 -4.83 -14.73 -19.47
C LEU A 530 -4.12 -14.41 -20.78
N ASP A 531 -4.86 -14.53 -21.89
CA ASP A 531 -4.30 -14.47 -23.24
C ASP A 531 -4.10 -13.02 -23.73
N VAL A 532 -2.86 -12.56 -23.68
CA VAL A 532 -2.41 -11.23 -24.11
C VAL A 532 -2.62 -11.00 -25.61
N ARG A 533 -2.64 -12.06 -26.43
CA ARG A 533 -2.86 -11.96 -27.89
C ARG A 533 -4.22 -11.34 -28.24
N LYS A 534 -5.18 -11.42 -27.32
CA LYS A 534 -6.51 -10.81 -27.49
C LYS A 534 -6.53 -9.29 -27.34
N PHE A 535 -5.48 -8.71 -26.74
CA PHE A 535 -5.46 -7.31 -26.31
C PHE A 535 -4.39 -6.47 -26.99
N VAL A 536 -3.36 -7.10 -27.57
CA VAL A 536 -2.16 -6.42 -28.07
C VAL A 536 -2.09 -6.47 -29.59
N ASN A 537 -2.06 -5.29 -30.21
CA ASN A 537 -1.78 -5.12 -31.64
C ASN A 537 -0.44 -4.38 -31.84
N ASP A 538 0.03 -4.29 -33.10
CA ASP A 538 1.29 -3.61 -33.46
C ASP A 538 1.37 -2.15 -32.96
N GLU A 539 0.24 -1.46 -32.86
CA GLU A 539 0.18 -0.08 -32.35
C GLU A 539 0.28 -0.01 -30.82
N ASP A 540 0.14 -1.12 -30.11
CA ASP A 540 -0.01 -1.16 -28.66
C ASP A 540 1.30 -1.40 -27.90
N ILE A 541 2.42 -1.52 -28.62
CA ILE A 541 3.77 -1.63 -28.06
C ILE A 541 4.51 -0.30 -28.07
N ASN A 542 5.28 -0.04 -27.02
CA ASN A 542 6.07 1.19 -26.92
C ASN A 542 7.43 1.04 -27.60
N HIS A 543 8.35 0.32 -26.95
CA HIS A 543 9.75 0.18 -27.38
C HIS A 543 10.24 -1.27 -27.33
N SER A 544 9.41 -2.19 -26.85
CA SER A 544 9.70 -3.62 -26.74
C SER A 544 8.37 -4.36 -26.88
N ILE A 545 8.40 -5.55 -27.45
CA ILE A 545 7.25 -6.48 -27.51
C ILE A 545 6.71 -6.82 -26.12
N ARG A 546 7.50 -6.56 -25.08
CA ARG A 546 7.15 -6.79 -23.67
C ARG A 546 6.43 -5.61 -23.03
N HIS A 547 6.55 -4.40 -23.59
CA HIS A 547 6.07 -3.18 -22.93
C HIS A 547 4.88 -2.57 -23.66
N TYR A 548 3.70 -2.88 -23.14
CA TYR A 548 2.44 -2.44 -23.72
C TYR A 548 2.04 -1.01 -23.34
N LYS A 549 1.13 -0.43 -24.11
CA LYS A 549 0.40 0.79 -23.75
C LYS A 549 -0.57 0.51 -22.59
N ARG A 550 -0.93 1.57 -21.88
CA ARG A 550 -1.73 1.48 -20.64
C ARG A 550 -3.11 0.83 -20.80
N HIS A 551 -3.77 1.00 -21.94
CA HIS A 551 -5.10 0.40 -22.16
C HIS A 551 -5.03 -1.12 -22.25
N VAL A 552 -3.92 -1.70 -22.72
CA VAL A 552 -3.71 -3.15 -22.74
C VAL A 552 -3.74 -3.71 -21.33
N TYR A 553 -3.00 -3.10 -20.39
CA TYR A 553 -3.02 -3.55 -18.98
C TYR A 553 -4.40 -3.40 -18.33
N GLU A 554 -5.22 -2.46 -18.81
CA GLU A 554 -6.61 -2.35 -18.36
C GLU A 554 -7.46 -3.53 -18.87
N LEU A 555 -7.33 -3.87 -20.15
CA LEU A 555 -8.03 -5.02 -20.74
C LEU A 555 -7.60 -6.34 -20.10
N MET A 556 -6.30 -6.51 -19.88
CA MET A 556 -5.74 -7.65 -19.15
C MET A 556 -6.31 -7.75 -17.73
N ALA A 557 -6.44 -6.63 -17.01
CA ALA A 557 -7.03 -6.63 -15.67
C ALA A 557 -8.52 -6.99 -15.66
N GLN A 558 -9.28 -6.55 -16.67
CA GLN A 558 -10.69 -6.91 -16.81
C GLN A 558 -10.86 -8.40 -17.07
N GLU A 559 -10.07 -8.95 -17.99
CA GLU A 559 -10.10 -10.38 -18.30
C GLU A 559 -9.60 -11.25 -17.12
N LEU A 560 -8.55 -10.81 -16.43
CA LEU A 560 -8.04 -11.52 -15.25
C LEU A 560 -9.14 -11.71 -14.21
N ILE A 561 -9.94 -10.67 -13.97
CA ILE A 561 -11.03 -10.74 -12.97
C ILE A 561 -12.19 -11.59 -13.46
N ARG A 562 -12.47 -11.59 -14.76
CA ARG A 562 -13.43 -12.52 -15.34
C ARG A 562 -13.01 -13.97 -15.07
N ILE A 563 -11.76 -14.32 -15.33
CA ILE A 563 -11.19 -15.66 -15.07
C ILE A 563 -11.24 -15.98 -13.56
N VAL A 564 -10.85 -15.03 -12.70
CA VAL A 564 -10.90 -15.20 -11.24
C VAL A 564 -12.34 -15.45 -10.77
N GLY A 565 -13.33 -14.75 -11.35
CA GLY A 565 -14.75 -14.97 -11.08
C GLY A 565 -15.25 -16.35 -11.49
N GLU A 566 -14.74 -16.90 -12.60
CA GLU A 566 -15.02 -18.28 -13.01
C GLU A 566 -14.44 -19.29 -12.01
N ILE A 567 -13.20 -19.06 -11.56
CA ILE A 567 -12.51 -19.92 -10.59
C ILE A 567 -13.22 -19.92 -9.24
N SER A 568 -13.55 -18.74 -8.72
CA SER A 568 -14.16 -18.60 -7.38
C SER A 568 -15.68 -18.75 -7.38
N LYS A 569 -16.32 -18.79 -8.56
CA LYS A 569 -17.78 -18.74 -8.74
C LYS A 569 -18.41 -17.49 -8.11
N VAL A 570 -17.68 -16.38 -8.12
CA VAL A 570 -18.11 -15.09 -7.58
C VAL A 570 -18.08 -14.03 -8.67
N GLU A 571 -19.15 -13.23 -8.78
CA GLU A 571 -19.15 -12.06 -9.66
C GLU A 571 -18.48 -10.87 -8.95
N TYR A 572 -17.31 -10.47 -9.44
CA TYR A 572 -16.58 -9.33 -8.88
C TYR A 572 -17.11 -8.01 -9.44
N LYS A 573 -17.74 -7.20 -8.57
CA LYS A 573 -18.15 -5.84 -8.93
C LYS A 573 -16.95 -4.90 -8.90
N ARG A 574 -16.64 -4.33 -10.06
CA ARG A 574 -15.58 -3.31 -10.21
C ARG A 574 -15.92 -2.12 -9.32
N ASP A 575 -14.98 -1.70 -8.50
CA ASP A 575 -15.11 -0.47 -7.74
C ASP A 575 -14.83 0.72 -8.69
N GLU A 576 -15.88 1.07 -9.44
CA GLU A 576 -15.99 2.18 -10.41
C GLU A 576 -15.40 3.50 -9.88
N PHE A 577 -15.47 3.68 -8.57
CA PHE A 577 -15.10 4.90 -7.88
C PHE A 577 -13.56 5.07 -7.84
N ARG A 578 -12.81 4.05 -7.41
CA ARG A 578 -11.33 4.05 -7.41
C ARG A 578 -10.73 4.01 -8.83
N PHE A 579 -11.43 3.41 -9.80
CA PHE A 579 -10.98 3.36 -11.20
C PHE A 579 -11.00 4.75 -11.88
N LYS A 580 -12.06 5.56 -11.66
CA LYS A 580 -12.13 6.94 -12.17
C LYS A 580 -11.11 7.88 -11.50
N PHE A 581 -10.81 7.68 -10.22
CA PHE A 581 -9.85 8.50 -9.46
C PHE A 581 -8.40 8.42 -10.01
N LYS A 582 -7.91 7.23 -10.38
CA LYS A 582 -6.56 7.06 -10.97
C LYS A 582 -6.41 7.63 -12.38
N LYS A 583 -7.52 7.77 -13.12
CA LYS A 583 -7.51 8.36 -14.47
C LYS A 583 -7.33 9.88 -14.40
N ILE A 584 -7.87 10.53 -13.36
CA ILE A 584 -7.79 11.98 -13.13
C ILE A 584 -6.40 12.38 -12.61
N SER A 585 -5.83 11.64 -11.64
CA SER A 585 -4.48 11.92 -11.12
C SER A 585 -3.38 11.83 -12.18
N LYS A 586 -3.57 11.00 -13.21
CA LYS A 586 -2.66 10.86 -14.35
C LYS A 586 -2.68 12.05 -15.30
N VAL A 587 -3.85 12.65 -15.57
CA VAL A 587 -3.95 13.88 -16.39
C VAL A 587 -3.24 15.04 -15.70
N VAL A 588 -3.35 15.12 -14.38
CA VAL A 588 -2.63 16.13 -13.57
C VAL A 588 -1.11 15.86 -13.58
N TYR A 589 -0.68 14.60 -13.46
CA TYR A 589 0.74 14.22 -13.49
C TYR A 589 1.41 14.44 -14.87
N GLU A 590 0.72 14.15 -15.97
CA GLU A 590 1.27 14.36 -17.31
C GLU A 590 1.35 15.84 -17.70
N ASN A 591 0.34 16.63 -17.32
CA ASN A 591 0.38 18.08 -17.51
C ASN A 591 1.48 18.75 -16.67
N THR A 592 1.69 18.30 -15.42
CA THR A 592 2.77 18.83 -14.58
C THR A 592 4.16 18.40 -15.07
N LYS A 593 4.32 17.18 -15.60
CA LYS A 593 5.58 16.71 -16.20
C LYS A 593 5.95 17.48 -17.48
N ASP A 594 4.99 17.79 -18.34
CA ASP A 594 5.21 18.58 -19.55
C ASP A 594 5.56 20.05 -19.26
N ILE A 595 4.93 20.63 -18.24
CA ILE A 595 5.28 21.98 -17.73
C ILE A 595 6.70 21.97 -17.16
N PHE A 596 7.07 20.95 -16.40
CA PHE A 596 8.40 20.81 -15.81
C PHE A 596 9.49 20.59 -16.87
N LEU A 597 9.24 19.80 -17.91
CA LEU A 597 10.16 19.61 -19.05
C LEU A 597 10.33 20.88 -19.90
N LYS A 598 9.28 21.68 -20.08
CA LYS A 598 9.37 23.00 -20.73
C LYS A 598 10.18 23.99 -19.89
N LEU A 599 9.96 24.04 -18.58
CA LEU A 599 10.74 24.89 -17.67
C LEU A 599 12.23 24.50 -17.65
N LYS A 600 12.54 23.20 -17.67
CA LYS A 600 13.92 22.70 -17.71
C LYS A 600 14.65 23.06 -19.02
N ARG A 601 13.95 23.08 -20.17
CA ARG A 601 14.51 23.54 -21.45
C ARG A 601 14.79 25.04 -21.49
N VAL A 602 13.99 25.85 -20.80
CA VAL A 602 14.19 27.31 -20.69
C VAL A 602 15.35 27.65 -19.73
N LEU A 603 15.53 26.84 -18.69
CA LEU A 603 16.63 26.99 -17.71
C LEU A 603 17.99 26.52 -18.23
N LEU A 604 18.04 25.62 -19.22
CA LEU A 604 19.28 25.13 -19.85
C LEU A 604 19.71 25.97 -21.08
N ALA A 605 18.90 26.93 -21.51
CA ALA A 605 19.17 27.83 -22.64
C ALA A 605 19.56 29.26 -22.22
N LYS A 606 19.73 29.48 -20.91
CA LYS A 606 20.35 30.66 -20.29
C LYS A 606 21.64 30.20 -19.62
#